data_AF-I1C6J8-F1
#
_entry.id   AF-I1C6J8-F1
#
_cell.length_a   1.000
_cell.length_b   1.000
_cell.length_c   1.000
_cell.angle_alpha   90.00
_cell.angle_beta   90.00
_cell.angle_gamma   90.00
#
_symmetry.space_group_name_H-M   'P 1'
#
loop_
_entity.id
_entity.type
_entity.pdbx_description
1 polymer ?
#
loop_
_entity_poly.entity_id
_entity_poly.type
_entity_poly.pdbx_seq_one_letter_code
_entity_poly.pdbx_strand_id
1 'polypeptide(L)'
;MKACCNIVLLFEYEQARYTVLESKAKETLSQSIKQGANRRSLLLPLLSKNYDDNNTRRLMRAAILSVCPTLDLRSFKELSSETTITTGFENDLIKYDELQIPRHYKFGVLSIKSGQTTEESWFSNTGLSKDLEDFLNIIGNKVELKGYKGYAAGLDTKTGESGEHTYISKWKGYDITFHVSALMPLKVNDKQQVLRKSHIGNDIVCIIFVEGNQQFNPKAIQSQFLHVYIIIRPESSVRIEVIRHKSVSQFGPSIPMPPLFNDQDLKRFFTLKCKGKKSRLQPPQSYNMLE
;
A
#
# COMPACT_ATOMS: atom_id res chain seq x y z
N MET A 1 -10.06 -24.48 -21.34
CA MET A 1 -10.94 -23.80 -22.31
C MET A 1 -12.10 -23.16 -21.55
N LYS A 2 -12.45 -21.95 -21.99
CA LYS A 2 -13.39 -20.98 -21.42
C LYS A 2 -14.74 -21.56 -20.97
N ALA A 3 -15.24 -21.07 -19.84
CA ALA A 3 -16.68 -20.94 -19.59
C ALA A 3 -16.93 -19.59 -18.91
N CYS A 4 -17.55 -18.69 -19.69
CA CYS A 4 -17.95 -17.36 -19.31
C CYS A 4 -19.03 -17.38 -18.22
N CYS A 5 -18.90 -16.48 -17.24
CA CYS A 5 -20.02 -15.75 -16.67
C CYS A 5 -19.51 -14.35 -16.31
N ASN A 6 -19.81 -13.39 -17.18
CA ASN A 6 -19.53 -11.98 -16.98
C ASN A 6 -20.34 -11.43 -15.81
N ILE A 7 -19.68 -11.10 -14.70
CA ILE A 7 -20.02 -9.92 -13.87
C ILE A 7 -18.70 -9.33 -13.40
N VAL A 8 -18.41 -8.12 -13.85
CA VAL A 8 -17.27 -7.33 -13.41
C VAL A 8 -17.86 -6.12 -12.69
N LEU A 9 -17.72 -6.10 -11.37
CA LEU A 9 -18.04 -4.93 -10.55
C LEU A 9 -16.74 -4.23 -10.21
N LEU A 10 -16.57 -3.01 -10.73
CA LEU A 10 -15.53 -2.11 -10.26
C LEU A 10 -15.99 -1.51 -8.93
N PHE A 11 -15.29 -1.86 -7.85
CA PHE A 11 -15.47 -1.26 -6.54
C PHE A 11 -14.52 -0.06 -6.39
N GLU A 12 -15.05 1.08 -5.94
CA GLU A 12 -14.25 2.02 -5.16
C GLU A 12 -14.29 1.59 -3.68
N TYR A 13 -13.09 1.48 -3.10
CA TYR A 13 -12.77 1.26 -1.69
C TYR A 13 -13.14 -0.08 -1.02
N GLU A 14 -12.05 -0.67 -0.50
CA GLU A 14 -11.91 -1.68 0.56
C GLU A 14 -12.92 -2.83 0.66
N GLN A 15 -12.40 -4.03 0.39
CA GLN A 15 -12.90 -5.37 0.75
C GLN A 15 -14.09 -5.92 -0.05
N ALA A 16 -13.79 -6.66 -1.12
CA ALA A 16 -14.65 -7.76 -1.58
C ALA A 16 -13.94 -8.70 -2.57
N ARG A 17 -13.43 -9.84 -2.09
CA ARG A 17 -13.39 -11.06 -2.92
C ARG A 17 -14.54 -11.93 -2.44
N TYR A 18 -15.61 -12.01 -3.21
CA TYR A 18 -16.70 -12.94 -2.92
C TYR A 18 -16.92 -13.85 -4.12
N THR A 19 -16.50 -15.10 -3.96
CA THR A 19 -16.98 -16.20 -4.80
C THR A 19 -18.30 -16.67 -4.19
N VAL A 20 -19.41 -16.43 -4.87
CA VAL A 20 -20.71 -16.96 -4.42
C VAL A 20 -20.78 -18.43 -4.84
N LEU A 21 -20.86 -19.33 -3.85
CA LEU A 21 -21.17 -20.73 -4.09
C LEU A 21 -22.54 -20.85 -4.77
N GLU A 22 -22.61 -21.67 -5.82
CA GLU A 22 -23.81 -21.87 -6.65
C GLU A 22 -25.06 -22.25 -5.82
N SER A 23 -24.86 -22.96 -4.70
CA SER A 23 -25.91 -23.30 -3.74
C SER A 23 -26.58 -22.07 -3.11
N LYS A 24 -25.79 -21.05 -2.74
CA LYS A 24 -26.28 -19.81 -2.14
C LYS A 24 -27.04 -18.94 -3.14
N ALA A 25 -26.60 -18.92 -4.40
CA ALA A 25 -27.34 -18.25 -5.46
C ALA A 25 -28.70 -18.92 -5.73
N LYS A 26 -28.75 -20.26 -5.68
CA LYS A 26 -29.98 -21.05 -5.81
C LYS A 26 -30.94 -20.84 -4.63
N GLU A 27 -30.45 -20.68 -3.41
CA GLU A 27 -31.28 -20.37 -2.24
C GLU A 27 -31.95 -18.99 -2.36
N THR A 28 -31.21 -17.95 -2.78
CA THR A 28 -31.78 -16.62 -3.03
C THR A 28 -32.82 -16.65 -4.15
N LEU A 29 -32.61 -17.47 -5.19
CA LEU A 29 -33.58 -17.72 -6.25
C LEU A 29 -34.85 -18.43 -5.72
N SER A 30 -34.68 -19.39 -4.82
CA SER A 30 -35.81 -20.10 -4.22
C SER A 30 -36.64 -19.20 -3.29
N GLN A 31 -36.02 -18.19 -2.67
CA GLN A 31 -36.70 -17.18 -1.85
C GLN A 31 -37.47 -16.16 -2.70
N SER A 32 -36.94 -15.77 -3.87
CA SER A 32 -37.66 -14.88 -4.81
C SER A 32 -38.79 -15.60 -5.55
N ILE A 33 -38.65 -16.90 -5.84
CA ILE A 33 -39.72 -17.72 -6.45
C ILE A 33 -40.90 -17.93 -5.49
N LYS A 34 -40.67 -17.94 -4.17
CA LYS A 34 -41.75 -18.01 -3.15
C LYS A 34 -42.65 -16.76 -3.13
N GLN A 35 -42.25 -15.66 -3.78
CA GLN A 35 -43.06 -14.42 -3.88
C GLN A 35 -43.94 -14.33 -5.13
N GLY A 36 -44.15 -15.45 -5.85
CA GLY A 36 -45.19 -15.54 -6.86
C GLY A 36 -44.68 -15.29 -8.28
N ALA A 37 -44.25 -16.36 -8.94
CA ALA A 37 -44.26 -16.44 -10.40
C ALA A 37 -44.50 -17.91 -10.79
N ASN A 38 -45.47 -18.10 -11.68
CA ASN A 38 -46.02 -19.38 -12.08
C ASN A 38 -44.97 -20.39 -12.58
N ARG A 39 -45.13 -21.64 -12.14
CA ARG A 39 -44.40 -22.81 -12.63
C ARG A 39 -44.73 -23.07 -14.10
N ARG A 40 -43.74 -22.98 -14.99
CA ARG A 40 -43.50 -23.89 -16.13
C ARG A 40 -42.22 -23.49 -16.87
N SER A 41 -41.47 -24.51 -17.31
CA SER A 41 -40.20 -24.55 -18.05
C SER A 41 -38.88 -24.26 -17.30
N LEU A 42 -38.45 -25.24 -16.49
CA LEU A 42 -37.05 -25.38 -16.06
C LEU A 42 -36.50 -26.74 -16.48
N LEU A 43 -36.20 -26.86 -17.77
CA LEU A 43 -35.12 -27.73 -18.26
C LEU A 43 -34.40 -26.92 -19.34
N LEU A 44 -33.08 -26.85 -19.18
CA LEU A 44 -32.11 -26.11 -19.98
C LEU A 44 -32.41 -26.10 -21.49
N PRO A 45 -32.18 -24.97 -22.17
CA PRO A 45 -31.49 -25.02 -23.45
C PRO A 45 -30.21 -24.17 -23.44
N LEU A 46 -29.11 -24.88 -23.70
CA LEU A 46 -27.91 -24.33 -24.32
C LEU A 46 -28.29 -23.55 -25.58
N LEU A 47 -27.63 -22.40 -25.79
CA LEU A 47 -27.39 -21.79 -27.10
C LEU A 47 -28.64 -21.52 -27.95
N SER A 48 -29.44 -20.51 -27.58
CA SER A 48 -30.28 -19.81 -28.56
C SER A 48 -30.18 -18.30 -28.38
N LYS A 49 -29.69 -17.62 -29.43
CA LYS A 49 -29.84 -16.18 -29.65
C LYS A 49 -31.34 -15.83 -29.48
N ASN A 50 -31.63 -14.74 -28.77
CA ASN A 50 -32.95 -14.26 -28.31
C ASN A 50 -33.33 -14.67 -26.86
N TYR A 51 -32.39 -14.53 -25.92
CA TYR A 51 -32.75 -14.38 -24.51
C TYR A 51 -33.14 -12.92 -24.27
N ASP A 52 -34.31 -12.68 -23.66
CA ASP A 52 -34.84 -11.35 -23.36
C ASP A 52 -33.82 -10.57 -22.50
N ASP A 53 -33.12 -9.64 -23.14
CA ASP A 53 -32.03 -8.81 -22.60
C ASP A 53 -32.41 -8.17 -21.24
N ASN A 54 -33.70 -7.84 -21.09
CA ASN A 54 -34.25 -7.29 -19.85
C ASN A 54 -34.25 -8.28 -18.67
N ASN A 55 -34.46 -9.57 -18.92
CA ASN A 55 -34.50 -10.56 -17.85
C ASN A 55 -33.08 -10.86 -17.34
N THR A 56 -32.11 -10.95 -18.25
CA THR A 56 -30.69 -11.10 -17.92
C THR A 56 -30.17 -9.90 -17.11
N ARG A 57 -30.52 -8.67 -17.52
CA ARG A 57 -30.19 -7.46 -16.77
C ARG A 57 -30.79 -7.45 -15.36
N ARG A 58 -32.06 -7.85 -15.21
CA ARG A 58 -32.72 -7.94 -13.91
C ARG A 58 -32.02 -8.94 -12.99
N LEU A 59 -31.66 -10.11 -13.51
CA LEU A 59 -30.93 -11.14 -12.76
C LEU A 59 -29.54 -10.67 -12.34
N MET A 60 -28.79 -9.99 -13.22
CA MET A 60 -27.50 -9.40 -12.87
C MET A 60 -27.63 -8.34 -11.77
N ARG A 61 -28.59 -7.41 -11.88
CA ARG A 61 -28.82 -6.37 -10.86
C ARG A 61 -29.19 -6.99 -9.50
N ALA A 62 -30.02 -8.03 -9.49
CA ALA A 62 -30.37 -8.75 -8.27
C ALA A 62 -29.16 -9.46 -7.65
N ALA A 63 -28.32 -10.11 -8.45
CA ALA A 63 -27.09 -10.74 -7.98
C ALA A 63 -26.13 -9.72 -7.36
N ILE A 64 -25.95 -8.56 -8.01
CA ILE A 64 -25.08 -7.47 -7.51
C ILE A 64 -25.59 -6.96 -6.15
N LEU A 65 -26.89 -6.65 -6.05
CA LEU A 65 -27.49 -6.15 -4.80
C LEU A 65 -27.50 -7.21 -3.69
N SER A 66 -27.49 -8.50 -4.03
CA SER A 66 -27.36 -9.57 -3.03
C SER A 66 -25.99 -9.59 -2.36
N VAL A 67 -24.93 -9.14 -3.06
CA VAL A 67 -23.57 -9.05 -2.56
C VAL A 67 -23.28 -7.67 -1.95
N CYS A 68 -23.81 -6.61 -2.56
CA CYS A 68 -23.64 -5.22 -2.09
C CYS A 68 -25.00 -4.49 -2.06
N PRO A 69 -25.77 -4.61 -0.96
CA PRO A 69 -27.13 -4.06 -0.87
C PRO A 69 -27.20 -2.53 -0.91
N THR A 70 -26.11 -1.86 -0.54
CA THR A 70 -26.01 -0.40 -0.47
C THR A 70 -25.62 0.26 -1.80
N LEU A 71 -25.37 -0.53 -2.85
CA LEU A 71 -24.87 -0.03 -4.12
C LEU A 71 -25.99 0.63 -4.94
N ASP A 72 -25.85 1.92 -5.25
CA ASP A 72 -26.81 2.59 -6.14
C ASP A 72 -26.52 2.27 -7.61
N LEU A 73 -27.22 1.29 -8.16
CA LEU A 73 -27.04 0.86 -9.55
C LEU A 73 -27.44 1.91 -10.61
N ARG A 74 -27.99 3.07 -10.22
CA ARG A 74 -28.31 4.16 -11.16
C ARG A 74 -27.07 4.94 -11.60
N SER A 75 -25.99 4.91 -10.83
CA SER A 75 -24.72 5.54 -11.20
C SER A 75 -23.85 4.67 -12.12
N PHE A 76 -24.28 3.42 -12.39
CA PHE A 76 -23.52 2.46 -13.17
C PHE A 76 -24.02 2.40 -14.61
N LYS A 77 -23.08 2.42 -15.55
CA LYS A 77 -23.35 2.21 -16.97
C LYS A 77 -22.98 0.78 -17.35
N GLU A 78 -23.90 0.09 -17.99
CA GLU A 78 -23.65 -1.24 -18.54
C GLU A 78 -22.71 -1.14 -19.74
N LEU A 79 -21.71 -2.01 -19.78
CA LEU A 79 -20.81 -2.16 -20.92
C LEU A 79 -21.20 -3.41 -21.69
N SER A 80 -21.38 -3.27 -23.00
CA SER A 80 -21.65 -4.43 -23.85
C SER A 80 -20.38 -5.25 -24.05
N SER A 81 -20.55 -6.55 -24.31
CA SER A 81 -19.43 -7.45 -24.60
C SER A 81 -18.60 -6.99 -25.80
N GLU A 82 -19.26 -6.42 -26.81
CA GLU A 82 -18.60 -5.91 -28.02
C GLU A 82 -17.71 -4.70 -27.70
N THR A 83 -18.19 -3.77 -26.87
CA THR A 83 -17.40 -2.61 -26.43
C THR A 83 -16.22 -3.04 -25.57
N THR A 84 -16.41 -3.98 -24.64
CA THR A 84 -15.33 -4.52 -23.80
C THR A 84 -14.21 -5.09 -24.66
N ILE A 85 -14.54 -6.00 -25.59
CA ILE A 85 -13.57 -6.66 -26.48
C ILE A 85 -12.86 -5.66 -27.40
N THR A 86 -13.60 -4.72 -28.00
CA THR A 86 -13.03 -3.75 -28.96
C THR A 86 -12.08 -2.77 -28.28
N THR A 87 -12.33 -2.44 -27.01
CA THR A 87 -11.46 -1.56 -26.22
C THR A 87 -10.33 -2.31 -25.52
N GLY A 88 -10.34 -3.66 -25.53
CA GLY A 88 -9.40 -4.49 -24.78
C GLY A 88 -9.57 -4.38 -23.26
N PHE A 89 -10.71 -3.87 -22.80
CA PHE A 89 -10.98 -3.58 -21.39
C PHE A 89 -10.92 -4.84 -20.52
N GLU A 90 -11.21 -6.02 -21.07
CA GLU A 90 -11.01 -7.30 -20.39
C GLU A 90 -9.56 -7.52 -19.95
N ASN A 91 -8.58 -7.10 -20.77
CA ASN A 91 -7.17 -7.24 -20.42
C ASN A 91 -6.79 -6.28 -19.30
N ASP A 92 -7.33 -5.06 -19.33
CA ASP A 92 -7.08 -4.07 -18.28
C ASP A 92 -7.73 -4.46 -16.96
N LEU A 93 -8.88 -5.13 -17.02
CA LEU A 93 -9.52 -5.67 -15.84
C LEU A 93 -8.80 -6.89 -15.27
N ILE A 94 -8.29 -7.78 -16.13
CA ILE A 94 -7.41 -8.88 -15.69
C ILE A 94 -6.15 -8.30 -15.05
N LYS A 95 -5.50 -7.32 -15.69
CA LYS A 95 -4.37 -6.61 -15.08
C LYS A 95 -4.74 -6.02 -13.74
N TYR A 96 -5.93 -5.44 -13.62
CA TYR A 96 -6.44 -4.86 -12.37
C TYR A 96 -6.68 -5.89 -11.26
N ASP A 97 -7.25 -7.06 -11.58
CA ASP A 97 -7.43 -8.16 -10.62
C ASP A 97 -6.09 -8.83 -10.27
N GLU A 98 -5.14 -8.83 -11.21
CA GLU A 98 -3.76 -9.25 -11.03
C GLU A 98 -2.90 -8.20 -10.29
N LEU A 99 -3.38 -6.96 -10.10
CA LEU A 99 -2.71 -5.97 -9.25
C LEU A 99 -2.74 -6.46 -7.81
N GLN A 100 -1.72 -7.25 -7.46
CA GLN A 100 -1.53 -7.69 -6.10
C GLN A 100 -1.25 -6.48 -5.21
N ILE A 101 -1.88 -6.45 -4.04
CA ILE A 101 -1.47 -5.53 -2.97
C ILE A 101 0.02 -5.77 -2.75
N PRO A 102 0.89 -4.77 -2.99
CA PRO A 102 2.32 -4.96 -2.92
C PRO A 102 2.68 -5.45 -1.52
N ARG A 103 3.35 -6.60 -1.48
CA ARG A 103 3.76 -7.25 -0.22
C ARG A 103 5.10 -6.74 0.27
N HIS A 104 5.77 -5.89 -0.50
CA HIS A 104 7.09 -5.38 -0.20
C HIS A 104 7.05 -3.87 0.00
N TYR A 105 7.58 -3.42 1.13
CA TYR A 105 7.69 -2.01 1.47
C TYR A 105 9.12 -1.65 1.86
N LYS A 106 9.47 -0.39 1.61
CA LYS A 106 10.74 0.20 1.98
C LYS A 106 10.52 1.55 2.62
N PHE A 107 11.31 1.84 3.66
CA PHE A 107 11.20 3.06 4.44
C PHE A 107 12.58 3.63 4.71
N GLY A 108 12.74 4.92 4.44
CA GLY A 108 13.93 5.65 4.86
C GLY A 108 13.96 5.81 6.36
N VAL A 109 15.15 5.77 6.97
CA VAL A 109 15.36 6.15 8.36
C VAL A 109 16.53 7.12 8.43
N LEU A 110 16.27 8.33 8.93
CA LEU A 110 17.27 9.34 9.26
C LEU A 110 17.22 9.66 10.74
N SER A 111 18.40 9.89 11.33
CA SER A 111 18.53 10.46 12.66
C SER A 111 18.92 11.94 12.59
N ILE A 112 18.38 12.73 13.50
CA ILE A 112 18.74 14.14 13.72
C ILE A 112 19.32 14.24 15.11
N LYS A 113 20.60 14.56 15.21
CA LYS A 113 21.29 14.76 16.49
C LYS A 113 21.09 16.20 16.98
N SER A 114 21.38 16.44 18.26
CA SER A 114 21.29 17.77 18.86
C SER A 114 22.10 18.80 18.07
N GLY A 115 21.48 19.94 17.77
CA GLY A 115 22.10 21.06 17.03
C GLY A 115 22.12 20.91 15.50
N GLN A 116 21.68 19.78 14.93
CA GLN A 116 21.67 19.57 13.49
C GLN A 116 20.42 20.11 12.80
N THR A 117 20.58 20.97 11.80
CA THR A 117 19.46 21.60 11.08
C THR A 117 19.51 21.44 9.57
N THR A 118 20.59 20.88 9.02
CA THR A 118 20.81 20.82 7.58
C THR A 118 20.74 19.38 7.06
N GLU A 119 20.29 19.22 5.81
CA GLU A 119 20.21 17.92 5.13
C GLU A 119 21.56 17.18 5.16
N GLU A 120 22.65 17.87 4.83
CA GLU A 120 23.99 17.29 4.77
C GLU A 120 24.41 16.74 6.14
N SER A 121 24.09 17.45 7.22
CA SER A 121 24.43 17.02 8.59
C SER A 121 23.69 15.74 8.98
N TRP A 122 22.41 15.61 8.62
CA TRP A 122 21.59 14.44 8.93
C TRP A 122 22.04 13.21 8.13
N PHE A 123 22.34 13.38 6.85
CA PHE A 123 22.86 12.29 6.01
C PHE A 123 24.31 11.92 6.32
N SER A 124 25.07 12.76 7.03
CA SER A 124 26.44 12.46 7.46
C SER A 124 26.52 11.70 8.78
N ASN A 125 25.40 11.50 9.48
CA ASN A 125 25.39 10.75 10.73
C ASN A 125 25.85 9.32 10.54
N THR A 126 26.75 8.85 11.40
CA THR A 126 27.22 7.46 11.45
C THR A 126 26.93 6.86 12.82
N GLY A 127 26.73 5.55 12.85
CA GLY A 127 26.43 4.79 14.06
C GLY A 127 25.01 5.02 14.58
N LEU A 128 24.50 4.05 15.33
CA LEU A 128 23.22 4.14 16.00
C LEU A 128 23.41 4.65 17.42
N SER A 129 22.56 5.57 17.85
CA SER A 129 22.39 5.82 19.28
C SER A 129 21.65 4.65 19.93
N LYS A 130 21.74 4.53 21.26
CA LYS A 130 21.02 3.51 22.01
C LYS A 130 19.52 3.57 21.77
N ASP A 131 18.93 4.76 21.87
CA ASP A 131 17.48 4.94 21.70
C ASP A 131 17.03 4.63 20.28
N LEU A 132 17.85 4.95 19.26
CA LEU A 132 17.57 4.60 17.87
C LEU A 132 17.66 3.09 17.64
N GLU A 133 18.67 2.42 18.20
CA GLU A 133 18.81 0.97 18.10
C GLU A 133 17.64 0.25 18.79
N ASP A 134 17.24 0.67 19.98
CA ASP A 134 16.08 0.14 20.72
C ASP A 134 14.79 0.32 19.90
N PHE A 135 14.58 1.51 19.32
CA PHE A 135 13.46 1.77 18.41
C PHE A 135 13.46 0.84 17.19
N LEU A 136 14.60 0.68 16.52
CA LEU A 136 14.74 -0.18 15.35
C LEU A 136 14.48 -1.66 15.68
N ASN A 137 14.90 -2.11 16.86
CA ASN A 137 14.63 -3.46 17.38
C ASN A 137 13.14 -3.69 17.70
N ILE A 138 12.37 -2.65 18.05
CA ILE A 138 10.92 -2.78 18.24
C ILE A 138 10.22 -3.00 16.89
N ILE A 139 10.58 -2.22 15.87
CA ILE A 139 9.88 -2.21 14.57
C ILE A 139 10.37 -3.29 13.61
N GLY A 140 11.59 -3.81 13.78
CA GLY A 140 12.20 -4.81 12.91
C GLY A 140 13.31 -5.60 13.60
N ASN A 141 14.01 -6.43 12.83
CA ASN A 141 15.15 -7.22 13.29
C ASN A 141 16.39 -6.81 12.50
N LYS A 142 17.53 -6.68 13.19
CA LYS A 142 18.84 -6.45 12.57
C LYS A 142 19.24 -7.69 11.76
N VAL A 143 19.65 -7.49 10.52
CA VAL A 143 20.11 -8.54 9.61
C VAL A 143 21.40 -8.14 8.93
N GLU A 144 22.28 -9.10 8.70
CA GLU A 144 23.45 -8.92 7.83
C GLU A 144 22.98 -8.88 6.36
N LEU A 145 23.49 -7.92 5.59
CA LEU A 145 23.15 -7.75 4.18
C LEU A 145 23.86 -8.77 3.29
N LYS A 146 25.10 -9.12 3.62
CA LYS A 146 25.90 -10.05 2.83
C LYS A 146 25.25 -11.43 2.82
N GLY A 147 24.86 -11.91 1.63
CA GLY A 147 24.20 -13.19 1.47
C GLY A 147 22.73 -13.23 1.92
N TYR A 148 22.11 -12.07 2.23
CA TYR A 148 20.71 -12.01 2.60
C TYR A 148 19.79 -12.42 1.44
N LYS A 149 18.89 -13.38 1.69
CA LYS A 149 18.00 -13.97 0.67
C LYS A 149 16.58 -13.37 0.64
N GLY A 150 16.27 -12.45 1.56
CA GLY A 150 14.95 -11.82 1.61
C GLY A 150 14.87 -10.55 0.76
N TYR A 151 13.76 -9.82 0.89
CA TYR A 151 13.60 -8.53 0.24
C TYR A 151 14.61 -7.50 0.80
N ALA A 152 15.61 -7.12 0.00
CA ALA A 152 16.64 -6.15 0.40
C ALA A 152 16.34 -4.71 -0.08
N ALA A 153 15.21 -4.48 -0.74
CA ALA A 153 14.76 -3.16 -1.23
C ALA A 153 15.77 -2.37 -2.09
N GLY A 154 16.71 -3.05 -2.74
CA GLY A 154 17.76 -2.43 -3.55
C GLY A 154 19.06 -2.14 -2.80
N LEU A 155 19.15 -2.50 -1.52
CA LEU A 155 20.43 -2.58 -0.81
C LEU A 155 21.28 -3.71 -1.40
N ASP A 156 22.57 -3.46 -1.52
CA ASP A 156 23.53 -4.46 -1.97
C ASP A 156 23.67 -5.59 -0.94
N THR A 157 23.66 -6.82 -1.44
CA THR A 157 23.77 -8.07 -0.66
C THR A 157 25.00 -8.90 -1.02
N LYS A 158 25.86 -8.38 -1.91
CA LYS A 158 26.99 -9.13 -2.47
C LYS A 158 28.34 -8.51 -2.13
N THR A 159 28.51 -7.21 -2.37
CA THR A 159 29.81 -6.53 -2.31
C THR A 159 30.01 -5.72 -1.03
N GLY A 160 28.95 -5.43 -0.27
CA GLY A 160 28.95 -4.59 0.93
C GLY A 160 28.76 -3.10 0.66
N GLU A 161 28.39 -2.70 -0.57
CA GLU A 161 28.31 -1.27 -0.95
C GLU A 161 27.27 -0.47 -0.15
N SER A 162 26.18 -1.12 0.26
CA SER A 162 25.12 -0.49 1.06
C SER A 162 25.34 -0.61 2.57
N GLY A 163 26.47 -1.14 3.01
CA GLY A 163 26.80 -1.39 4.40
C GLY A 163 26.68 -2.87 4.79
N GLU A 164 27.01 -3.19 6.03
CA GLU A 164 27.03 -4.58 6.52
C GLU A 164 25.67 -5.04 7.03
N HIS A 165 24.89 -4.14 7.64
CA HIS A 165 23.68 -4.47 8.36
C HIS A 165 22.53 -3.53 8.00
N THR A 166 21.31 -4.06 8.10
CA THR A 166 20.09 -3.28 8.02
C THR A 166 19.01 -3.85 8.95
N TYR A 167 17.84 -3.21 8.99
CA TYR A 167 16.68 -3.71 9.72
C TYR A 167 15.58 -4.16 8.77
N ILE A 168 14.97 -5.30 9.09
CA ILE A 168 13.88 -5.89 8.32
C ILE A 168 12.75 -6.34 9.23
N SER A 169 11.51 -6.12 8.80
CA SER A 169 10.31 -6.58 9.49
C SER A 169 9.47 -7.45 8.56
N LYS A 170 8.91 -8.54 9.11
CA LYS A 170 7.98 -9.41 8.40
C LYS A 170 6.67 -9.47 9.16
N TRP A 171 5.57 -9.17 8.49
CA TRP A 171 4.25 -9.23 9.12
C TRP A 171 3.19 -9.76 8.17
N LYS A 172 2.52 -10.88 8.51
CA LYS A 172 1.42 -11.48 7.71
C LYS A 172 1.73 -11.58 6.20
N GLY A 173 2.95 -11.98 5.86
CA GLY A 173 3.41 -12.11 4.47
C GLY A 173 3.81 -10.80 3.78
N TYR A 174 3.94 -9.71 4.53
CA TYR A 174 4.52 -8.45 4.06
C TYR A 174 5.97 -8.33 4.53
N ASP A 175 6.88 -8.03 3.62
CA ASP A 175 8.28 -7.74 3.91
C ASP A 175 8.52 -6.23 3.91
N ILE A 176 9.20 -5.76 4.94
CA ILE A 176 9.53 -4.35 5.13
C ILE A 176 11.04 -4.24 5.32
N THR A 177 11.70 -3.42 4.52
CA THR A 177 13.14 -3.14 4.65
C THR A 177 13.35 -1.68 5.00
N PHE A 178 14.21 -1.41 5.98
CA PHE A 178 14.52 -0.05 6.41
C PHE A 178 15.84 0.41 5.79
N HIS A 179 15.85 1.54 5.09
CA HIS A 179 17.05 2.18 4.61
C HIS A 179 17.60 3.09 5.71
N VAL A 180 18.44 2.54 6.58
CA VAL A 180 18.99 3.27 7.74
C VAL A 180 20.25 4.03 7.33
N SER A 181 20.17 5.36 7.22
CA SER A 181 21.28 6.20 6.72
C SER A 181 22.57 5.98 7.53
N ALA A 182 22.46 5.87 8.85
CA ALA A 182 23.58 5.75 9.77
C ALA A 182 24.34 4.40 9.69
N LEU A 183 23.73 3.37 9.08
CA LEU A 183 24.36 2.06 8.83
C LEU A 183 24.98 1.94 7.43
N MET A 184 24.61 2.83 6.51
CA MET A 184 25.20 2.88 5.17
C MET A 184 26.62 3.47 5.24
N PRO A 185 27.53 3.16 4.30
CA PRO A 185 28.86 3.74 4.29
C PRO A 185 28.84 5.27 4.16
N LEU A 186 29.70 5.95 4.90
CA LEU A 186 29.91 7.40 4.79
C LEU A 186 31.03 7.67 3.78
N LYS A 187 30.79 8.56 2.82
CA LYS A 187 31.83 9.04 1.90
C LYS A 187 32.28 10.44 2.32
N VAL A 188 33.42 10.56 2.99
CA VAL A 188 33.91 11.84 3.56
C VAL A 188 34.04 12.95 2.51
N ASN A 189 34.42 12.60 1.27
CA ASN A 189 34.59 13.55 0.17
C ASN A 189 33.27 13.91 -0.54
N ASP A 190 32.17 13.27 -0.18
CA ASP A 190 30.86 13.48 -0.78
C ASP A 190 29.95 14.21 0.21
N LYS A 191 29.94 15.54 0.17
CA LYS A 191 29.09 16.36 1.06
C LYS A 191 27.60 16.05 0.94
N GLN A 192 27.15 15.60 -0.24
CA GLN A 192 25.73 15.29 -0.49
C GLN A 192 25.36 13.86 -0.07
N GLN A 193 26.36 13.01 0.22
CA GLN A 193 26.17 11.59 0.54
C GLN A 193 25.23 10.92 -0.48
N VAL A 194 25.54 11.05 -1.77
CA VAL A 194 24.68 10.68 -2.90
C VAL A 194 24.18 9.23 -2.79
N LEU A 195 25.02 8.30 -2.32
CA LEU A 195 24.62 6.91 -2.10
C LEU A 195 23.49 6.78 -1.06
N ARG A 196 23.60 7.46 0.07
CA ARG A 196 22.57 7.43 1.13
C ARG A 196 21.29 8.12 0.65
N LYS A 197 21.44 9.23 -0.06
CA LYS A 197 20.34 9.99 -0.66
C LYS A 197 19.66 9.23 -1.80
N SER A 198 20.38 8.42 -2.58
CA SER A 198 19.78 7.64 -3.66
C SER A 198 18.92 6.48 -3.15
N HIS A 199 19.22 5.93 -1.97
CA HIS A 199 18.33 4.96 -1.32
C HIS A 199 17.14 5.65 -0.65
N ILE A 200 17.40 6.57 0.28
CA ILE A 200 16.36 7.16 1.14
C ILE A 200 15.53 8.22 0.41
N GLY A 201 16.17 9.04 -0.42
CA GLY A 201 15.52 10.07 -1.22
C GLY A 201 14.60 9.51 -2.30
N ASN A 202 14.69 8.21 -2.62
CA ASN A 202 13.78 7.49 -3.51
C ASN A 202 12.70 6.69 -2.77
N ASP A 203 12.64 6.81 -1.44
CA ASP A 203 11.55 6.26 -0.67
C ASP A 203 10.36 7.22 -0.65
N ILE A 204 9.16 6.67 -0.46
CA ILE A 204 7.94 7.47 -0.41
C ILE A 204 7.70 7.98 1.02
N VAL A 205 8.17 7.24 2.02
CA VAL A 205 7.99 7.49 3.45
C VAL A 205 9.35 7.42 4.12
N CYS A 206 9.67 8.42 4.95
CA CYS A 206 10.89 8.43 5.75
C CYS A 206 10.55 8.61 7.24
N ILE A 207 11.22 7.84 8.08
CA ILE A 207 11.17 7.93 9.53
C ILE A 207 12.29 8.88 9.96
N ILE A 208 11.93 9.92 10.70
CA ILE A 208 12.85 10.92 11.23
C ILE A 208 12.95 10.69 12.74
N PHE A 209 14.06 10.14 13.20
CA PHE A 209 14.34 9.95 14.61
C PHE A 209 15.07 11.16 15.17
N VAL A 210 14.43 11.92 16.06
CA VAL A 210 14.98 13.17 16.59
C VAL A 210 15.57 12.92 17.98
N GLU A 211 16.89 12.99 18.07
CA GLU A 211 17.65 12.89 19.32
C GLU A 211 17.77 14.29 19.93
N GLY A 212 16.79 14.65 20.76
CA GLY A 212 16.70 15.94 21.44
C GLY A 212 15.47 16.75 21.03
N ASN A 213 15.55 18.07 21.19
CA ASN A 213 14.40 18.98 21.03
C ASN A 213 14.40 19.72 19.69
N GLN A 214 15.14 19.23 18.71
CA GLN A 214 15.27 19.89 17.42
C GLN A 214 13.97 19.82 16.62
N GLN A 215 13.64 20.92 15.93
CA GLN A 215 12.52 20.92 15.00
C GLN A 215 12.97 20.35 13.65
N PHE A 216 12.17 19.43 13.09
CA PHE A 216 12.38 18.91 11.75
C PHE A 216 11.54 19.73 10.75
N ASN A 217 12.21 20.26 9.72
CA ASN A 217 11.56 20.91 8.60
C ASN A 217 11.60 19.99 7.36
N PRO A 218 10.46 19.48 6.87
CA PRO A 218 10.42 18.60 5.70
C PRO A 218 10.96 19.25 4.42
N LYS A 219 10.94 20.60 4.32
CA LYS A 219 11.46 21.34 3.16
C LYS A 219 12.98 21.31 3.07
N ALA A 220 13.67 20.97 4.16
CA ALA A 220 15.12 20.86 4.15
C ALA A 220 15.61 19.65 3.36
N ILE A 221 14.79 18.59 3.25
CA ILE A 221 15.12 17.41 2.45
C ILE A 221 14.71 17.64 0.99
N GLN A 222 15.68 17.57 0.08
CA GLN A 222 15.45 17.71 -1.35
C GLN A 222 15.18 16.34 -1.98
N SER A 223 13.90 15.99 -2.10
CA SER A 223 13.46 14.76 -2.77
C SER A 223 12.11 14.96 -3.45
N GLN A 224 11.97 14.39 -4.66
CA GLN A 224 10.70 14.33 -5.40
C GLN A 224 9.82 13.14 -4.96
N PHE A 225 10.38 12.14 -4.27
CA PHE A 225 9.67 10.93 -3.88
C PHE A 225 9.20 10.95 -2.43
N LEU A 226 9.92 11.64 -1.54
CA LEU A 226 9.56 11.73 -0.13
C LEU A 226 8.35 12.64 0.08
N HIS A 227 7.21 12.02 0.38
CA HIS A 227 5.96 12.73 0.58
C HIS A 227 5.41 12.63 2.01
N VAL A 228 5.94 11.71 2.82
CA VAL A 228 5.52 11.55 4.22
C VAL A 228 6.73 11.35 5.12
N TYR A 229 6.71 12.06 6.23
CA TYR A 229 7.70 11.97 7.29
C TYR A 229 7.00 11.52 8.58
N ILE A 230 7.52 10.45 9.18
CA ILE A 230 7.08 9.97 10.50
C ILE A 230 8.15 10.37 11.50
N ILE A 231 7.88 11.38 12.31
CA ILE A 231 8.81 11.92 13.30
C ILE A 231 8.65 11.15 14.59
N ILE A 232 9.76 10.65 15.11
CA ILE A 232 9.85 9.87 16.35
C ILE A 232 10.72 10.64 17.32
N ARG A 233 10.17 10.91 18.51
CA ARG A 233 10.92 11.47 19.63
C ARG A 233 10.96 10.46 20.79
N PRO A 234 12.16 10.01 21.19
CA PRO A 234 12.32 9.17 22.37
C PRO A 234 12.11 10.04 23.63
N GLU A 235 10.96 9.86 24.26
CA GLU A 235 10.63 10.39 25.59
C GLU A 235 10.25 9.21 26.49
N SER A 236 9.77 9.43 27.72
CA SER A 236 9.26 8.36 28.60
C SER A 236 8.16 7.51 27.94
N SER A 237 7.45 8.07 26.98
CA SER A 237 6.63 7.35 26.01
C SER A 237 6.93 7.91 24.63
N VAL A 238 7.08 7.05 23.62
CA VAL A 238 7.51 7.48 22.29
C VAL A 238 6.47 8.41 21.68
N ARG A 239 6.88 9.64 21.35
CA ARG A 239 6.01 10.60 20.67
C ARG A 239 6.13 10.44 19.16
N ILE A 240 4.99 10.29 18.48
CA ILE A 240 4.95 10.14 17.02
C ILE A 240 4.16 11.29 16.38
N GLU A 241 4.78 11.98 15.44
CA GLU A 241 4.12 12.96 14.58
C GLU A 241 4.21 12.53 13.12
N VAL A 242 3.20 12.86 12.32
CA VAL A 242 3.20 12.57 10.88
C VAL A 242 3.03 13.86 10.11
N ILE A 243 4.06 14.22 9.34
CA ILE A 243 4.01 15.29 8.36
C ILE A 243 3.80 14.69 6.98
N ARG A 244 2.87 15.25 6.21
CA ARG A 244 2.57 14.80 4.85
C ARG A 244 2.53 15.98 3.89
N HIS A 245 2.93 15.72 2.66
CA HIS A 245 2.70 16.67 1.56
C HIS A 245 1.19 16.84 1.33
N LYS A 246 0.78 18.05 0.89
CA LYS A 246 -0.64 18.40 0.71
C LYS A 246 -1.37 17.49 -0.30
N SER A 247 -0.65 16.96 -1.29
CA SER A 247 -1.19 16.03 -2.28
C SER A 247 -1.49 14.63 -1.74
N VAL A 248 -1.03 14.29 -0.53
CA VAL A 248 -1.25 12.98 0.08
C VAL A 248 -2.42 13.05 1.04
N SER A 249 -3.49 12.30 0.77
CA SER A 249 -4.64 12.13 1.68
C SER A 249 -4.23 11.51 3.02
N GLN A 250 -5.05 11.66 4.06
CA GLN A 250 -4.81 11.00 5.34
C GLN A 250 -4.96 9.49 5.17
N PHE A 251 -4.07 8.71 5.79
CA PHE A 251 -4.05 7.26 5.63
C PHE A 251 -3.66 6.54 6.92
N GLY A 252 -4.04 5.27 6.99
CA GLY A 252 -3.78 4.39 8.13
C GLY A 252 -4.49 4.82 9.42
N PRO A 253 -4.15 4.22 10.57
CA PRO A 253 -4.77 4.55 11.85
C PRO A 253 -4.53 6.01 12.23
N SER A 254 -5.53 6.63 12.87
CA SER A 254 -5.40 7.97 13.45
C SER A 254 -4.34 7.97 14.54
N ILE A 255 -3.63 9.10 14.67
CA ILE A 255 -2.67 9.30 15.76
C ILE A 255 -3.49 9.62 17.02
N PRO A 256 -3.22 8.97 18.17
CA PRO A 256 -3.90 9.28 19.43
C PRO A 256 -3.58 10.70 19.88
N MET A 257 -4.44 11.25 20.74
CA MET A 257 -4.23 12.55 21.38
C MET A 257 -4.25 12.32 22.90
N PRO A 258 -3.11 12.42 23.61
CA PRO A 258 -1.78 12.84 23.14
C PRO A 258 -1.08 11.80 22.23
N PRO A 259 -0.14 12.20 21.35
CA PRO A 259 0.51 11.34 20.36
C PRO A 259 1.61 10.43 20.96
N LEU A 260 1.29 9.76 22.07
CA LEU A 260 2.20 8.91 22.84
C LEU A 260 1.91 7.43 22.59
N PHE A 261 2.96 6.64 22.43
CA PHE A 261 2.89 5.21 22.13
C PHE A 261 3.80 4.42 23.08
N ASN A 262 3.31 3.27 23.54
CA ASN A 262 4.15 2.23 24.12
C ASN A 262 4.71 1.32 23.01
N ASP A 263 5.66 0.46 23.34
CA ASP A 263 6.37 -0.39 22.36
C ASP A 263 5.46 -1.33 21.57
N GLN A 264 4.41 -1.88 22.21
CA GLN A 264 3.47 -2.79 21.54
C GLN A 264 2.58 -2.04 20.54
N ASP A 265 2.08 -0.88 20.93
CA ASP A 265 1.26 -0.02 20.09
C ASP A 265 2.09 0.57 18.94
N LEU A 266 3.36 0.86 19.18
CA LEU A 266 4.31 1.38 18.19
C LEU A 266 4.45 0.43 17.00
N LYS A 267 4.75 -0.85 17.27
CA LYS A 267 4.92 -1.87 16.22
C LYS A 267 3.64 -2.06 15.40
N ARG A 268 2.49 -2.11 16.08
CA ARG A 268 1.17 -2.23 15.44
C ARG A 268 0.83 -1.00 14.60
N PHE A 269 1.07 0.19 15.15
CA PHE A 269 0.83 1.45 14.47
C PHE A 269 1.68 1.57 13.21
N PHE A 270 2.99 1.33 13.30
CA PHE A 270 3.87 1.36 12.13
C PHE A 270 3.43 0.39 11.04
N THR A 271 3.15 -0.86 11.44
CA THR A 271 2.72 -1.89 10.49
C THR A 271 1.42 -1.49 9.76
N LEU A 272 0.45 -0.90 10.46
CA LEU A 272 -0.83 -0.48 9.86
C LEU A 272 -0.71 0.84 9.09
N LYS A 273 0.04 1.81 9.61
CA LYS A 273 0.24 3.13 9.00
C LYS A 273 0.97 2.99 7.66
N CYS A 274 1.99 2.15 7.61
CA CYS A 274 2.77 1.88 6.41
C CYS A 274 1.94 1.22 5.28
N LYS A 275 0.89 0.45 5.62
CA LYS A 275 -0.01 -0.16 4.62
C LYS A 275 -0.94 0.84 3.94
N GLY A 276 -1.45 1.82 4.67
CA GLY A 276 -2.51 2.72 4.18
C GLY A 276 -2.12 3.62 3.00
N LYS A 277 -0.83 3.73 2.67
CA LYS A 277 -0.36 4.69 1.65
C LYS A 277 -0.52 4.19 0.20
N LYS A 278 -0.48 2.87 -0.04
CA LYS A 278 -0.41 2.34 -1.42
C LYS A 278 -1.76 1.85 -1.96
N SER A 279 -2.81 1.80 -1.14
CA SER A 279 -4.18 1.63 -1.63
C SER A 279 -4.73 2.87 -2.35
N ARG A 280 -4.00 4.00 -2.36
CA ARG A 280 -4.48 5.28 -2.92
C ARG A 280 -3.51 5.99 -3.88
N LEU A 281 -2.30 5.47 -4.10
CA LEU A 281 -1.36 6.07 -5.06
C LEU A 281 -1.57 5.43 -6.42
N GLN A 282 -2.29 6.13 -7.32
CA GLN A 282 -2.16 5.87 -8.75
C GLN A 282 -0.69 6.06 -9.16
N PRO A 283 -0.18 5.31 -10.14
CA PRO A 283 1.10 5.67 -10.76
C PRO A 283 1.00 7.11 -11.29
N PRO A 284 2.07 7.91 -11.22
CA PRO A 284 2.06 9.23 -11.83
C PRO A 284 1.66 9.07 -13.29
N GLN A 285 0.58 9.74 -13.70
CA GLN A 285 0.28 9.93 -15.10
C GLN A 285 1.53 10.55 -15.71
N SER A 286 2.15 9.84 -16.65
CA SER A 286 3.14 10.40 -17.55
C SER A 286 2.53 11.68 -18.13
N TYR A 287 3.03 12.84 -17.69
CA TYR A 287 2.76 14.07 -18.42
C TYR A 287 3.32 13.85 -19.82
N ASN A 288 2.41 13.83 -20.80
CA ASN A 288 2.75 13.82 -22.21
C ASN A 288 3.71 14.99 -22.46
N MET A 289 4.94 14.67 -22.86
CA MET A 289 5.71 15.58 -23.69
C MET A 289 5.01 15.60 -25.04
N LEU A 290 4.26 16.66 -25.31
CA LEU A 290 3.97 17.12 -26.66
C LEU A 290 4.05 18.66 -26.63
N GLU A 291 5.02 19.12 -27.41
CA GLU A 291 5.27 20.45 -28.02
C GLU A 291 4.47 21.67 -27.55
#